data_AF-A0A845B5A5-F1
#
_entry.id   AF-A0A845B5A5-F1
#
_cell.length_a   1.000
_cell.length_b   1.000
_cell.length_c   1.000
_cell.angle_alpha   90.00
_cell.angle_beta   90.00
_cell.angle_gamma   90.00
#
_symmetry.space_group_name_H-M   'P 1'
#
loop_
_entity.id
_entity.type
_entity.pdbx_description
1 polymer ?
#
loop_
_entity_poly.entity_id
_entity_poly.type
_entity_poly.pdbx_seq_one_letter_code
_entity_poly.pdbx_strand_id
1 'polypeptide(L)' 'MTDFPTNQLRSLTELQAFDVMIAFLESYWQMHGKSSDDIANLLSDVSRNIWANGSPGDPASWSDWQNAVSSVLDTTSS' A
#
# COMPACT_ATOMS: atom_id res chain seq x y z
N MET A 1 14.54 -19.99 -0.99
CA MET A 1 13.16 -19.97 -1.52
C MET A 1 12.59 -18.64 -1.07
N THR A 2 12.75 -17.57 -1.84
CA THR A 2 11.91 -17.23 -3.00
C THR A 2 12.70 -16.57 -4.13
N ASP A 3 12.78 -17.22 -5.29
CA ASP A 3 13.17 -16.55 -6.53
C ASP A 3 11.95 -15.78 -7.05
N PHE A 4 11.80 -14.53 -6.62
CA PHE A 4 10.94 -13.60 -7.34
C PHE A 4 11.62 -13.31 -8.68
N PRO A 5 10.97 -13.53 -9.83
CA PRO A 5 11.58 -13.33 -11.13
C PRO A 5 11.97 -11.84 -11.30
N THR A 6 13.28 -11.56 -11.22
CA THR A 6 13.81 -10.19 -11.21
C THR A 6 13.78 -9.51 -12.58
N ASN A 7 13.58 -10.28 -13.65
CA ASN A 7 13.54 -9.81 -15.04
C ASN A 7 12.26 -9.06 -15.42
N GLN A 8 11.32 -8.87 -14.48
CA GLN A 8 10.08 -8.11 -14.68
C GLN A 8 9.84 -7.02 -13.62
N LEU A 9 10.87 -6.67 -12.84
CA LEU A 9 10.74 -5.64 -11.81
C LEU A 9 10.45 -4.28 -12.45
N ARG A 10 9.36 -3.66 -12.01
CA ARG A 10 9.04 -2.27 -12.34
C ARG A 10 9.53 -1.38 -11.21
N SER A 11 10.19 -0.28 -11.55
CA SER A 11 10.45 0.79 -10.59
C SER A 11 9.19 1.62 -10.42
N LEU A 12 8.72 1.74 -9.19
CA LEU A 12 7.60 2.58 -8.80
C LEU A 12 8.13 3.72 -7.92
N THR A 13 7.53 4.90 -8.01
CA THR A 13 7.70 5.91 -6.96
C THR A 13 7.06 5.40 -5.66
N GLU A 14 7.46 5.93 -4.51
CA GLU A 14 6.84 5.56 -3.21
C GLU A 14 5.32 5.72 -3.24
N LEU A 15 4.84 6.77 -3.90
CA LEU A 15 3.42 7.01 -4.08
C LEU A 15 2.76 5.95 -4.97
N GLN A 16 3.37 5.61 -6.11
CA GLN A 16 2.83 4.55 -6.97
C GLN A 16 2.81 3.20 -6.25
N ALA A 17 3.81 2.91 -5.42
CA ALA A 17 3.84 1.70 -4.62
C ALA A 17 2.74 1.70 -3.54
N PHE A 18 2.45 2.85 -2.94
CA PHE A 18 1.30 3.03 -2.04
C PHE A 18 -0.02 2.77 -2.77
N ASP A 19 -0.22 3.38 -3.95
CA ASP A 19 -1.42 3.16 -4.77
C ASP A 19 -1.58 1.69 -5.19
N VAL A 20 -0.47 1.01 -5.50
CA VAL A 20 -0.46 -0.44 -5.80
C VAL A 20 -0.89 -1.26 -4.59
N MET A 21 -0.43 -0.90 -3.38
CA MET A 21 -0.86 -1.56 -2.13
C MET A 21 -2.37 -1.39 -1.92
N ILE A 22 -2.91 -0.20 -2.12
CA ILE A 22 -4.36 0.06 -2.02
C ILE A 22 -5.13 -0.81 -3.02
N ALA A 23 -4.72 -0.80 -4.29
CA ALA A 23 -5.39 -1.56 -5.35
C ALA A 23 -5.35 -3.08 -5.10
N PHE A 24 -4.24 -3.57 -4.53
CA PHE A 24 -4.11 -4.97 -4.14
C PHE A 24 -5.08 -5.34 -3.01
N LEU A 25 -5.13 -4.53 -1.94
CA LEU A 25 -6.05 -4.76 -0.82
C LEU A 25 -7.51 -4.69 -1.26
N GLU A 26 -7.86 -3.75 -2.13
CA GLU A 26 -9.21 -3.63 -2.67
C GLU A 26 -9.59 -4.87 -3.48
N SER A 27 -8.71 -5.33 -4.36
CA SER A 27 -8.93 -6.54 -5.17
C SER A 27 -9.10 -7.78 -4.27
N TYR A 28 -8.27 -7.90 -3.24
CA TYR A 28 -8.37 -8.99 -2.26
C TYR A 28 -9.71 -8.94 -1.51
N TRP A 29 -10.08 -7.78 -0.97
CA TRP A 29 -11.35 -7.58 -0.27
C TRP A 29 -12.56 -7.93 -1.14
N GLN A 30 -12.55 -7.48 -2.39
CA GLN A 30 -13.60 -7.80 -3.38
C GLN A 30 -13.68 -9.30 -3.67
N MET A 31 -12.55 -9.97 -3.88
CA MET A 31 -12.50 -11.42 -4.14
C MET A 31 -13.10 -12.23 -2.99
N HIS A 32 -12.95 -11.76 -1.76
CA HIS A 32 -13.48 -12.39 -0.55
C HIS A 32 -14.87 -11.87 -0.15
N GLY A 33 -15.61 -11.31 -1.11
CA GLY A 33 -17.01 -10.91 -0.92
C GLY A 33 -17.19 -9.70 -0.01
N LYS A 34 -16.16 -8.88 0.18
CA LYS A 34 -16.17 -7.67 1.02
C LYS A 34 -16.59 -7.93 2.47
N SER A 35 -16.23 -9.11 2.99
CA SER A 35 -16.73 -9.62 4.28
C SER A 35 -15.91 -9.19 5.50
N SER A 36 -14.70 -8.66 5.29
CA SER A 36 -13.83 -8.22 6.39
C SER A 36 -14.00 -6.73 6.64
N ASP A 37 -14.50 -6.40 7.84
CA ASP A 37 -14.61 -5.02 8.32
C ASP A 37 -13.21 -4.40 8.56
N ASP A 38 -12.24 -5.20 9.02
CA ASP A 38 -10.86 -4.73 9.23
C ASP A 38 -10.23 -4.24 7.91
N ILE A 39 -10.43 -4.97 6.82
CA ILE A 39 -9.92 -4.54 5.50
C ILE A 39 -10.72 -3.32 5.00
N ALA A 40 -12.03 -3.27 5.26
CA ALA A 40 -12.86 -2.12 4.90
C ALA A 40 -12.40 -0.83 5.61
N ASN A 41 -12.11 -0.93 6.91
CA ASN A 41 -11.59 0.17 7.73
C ASN A 41 -10.21 0.60 7.22
N LEU A 42 -9.29 -0.34 6.98
CA LEU A 42 -7.99 -0.03 6.43
C LEU A 42 -8.11 0.69 5.06
N LEU A 43 -8.97 0.20 4.16
CA LEU A 43 -9.21 0.83 2.86
C LEU A 43 -9.79 2.25 2.99
N SER A 44 -10.64 2.49 4.00
CA SER A 44 -11.12 3.84 4.34
C SER A 44 -9.96 4.75 4.75
N ASP A 45 -9.09 4.28 5.64
CA ASP A 45 -7.95 5.06 6.17
C ASP A 45 -6.93 5.40 5.09
N VAL A 46 -6.61 4.46 4.19
CA VAL A 46 -5.61 4.69 3.12
C VAL A 46 -6.19 5.34 1.86
N SER A 47 -7.51 5.46 1.75
CA SER A 47 -8.18 5.99 0.56
C SER A 47 -7.73 7.42 0.23
N ARG A 48 -7.22 7.62 -0.99
CA ARG A 48 -6.80 8.94 -1.49
C ARG A 48 -7.90 9.70 -2.24
N ASN A 49 -9.11 9.14 -2.29
CA ASN A 49 -10.22 9.71 -3.05
C ASN A 49 -11.17 10.57 -2.18
N ILE A 50 -10.89 10.68 -0.88
CA ILE A 50 -11.73 11.43 0.08
C ILE A 50 -11.43 12.93 -0.02
N TRP A 51 -10.16 13.29 -0.14
CA TRP A 51 -9.70 14.69 -0.12
C TRP A 51 -9.29 15.16 -1.51
N ALA A 52 -9.62 16.40 -1.86
CA ALA A 52 -9.29 16.98 -3.17
C ALA A 52 -7.77 17.08 -3.45
N ASN A 53 -6.93 17.06 -2.40
CA ASN A 53 -5.48 17.07 -2.51
C ASN A 53 -4.86 15.67 -2.69
N GLY A 54 -5.68 14.61 -2.68
CA GLY A 54 -5.22 13.23 -2.79
C GLY A 54 -4.52 12.69 -1.55
N SER A 55 -4.64 13.32 -0.38
CA SER A 55 -4.18 12.75 0.88
C SER A 55 -5.00 11.50 1.25
N PRO A 56 -4.43 10.55 2.02
CA PRO A 56 -5.19 9.44 2.59
C PRO A 56 -6.29 9.93 3.54
N GLY A 57 -7.30 9.09 3.77
CA GLY A 57 -8.41 9.33 4.69
C GLY A 57 -7.91 9.66 6.10
N ASP A 58 -7.00 8.82 6.62
CA ASP A 58 -6.19 9.10 7.79
C ASP A 58 -4.87 9.79 7.38
N PRO A 59 -4.63 11.04 7.81
CA PRO A 59 -3.37 11.75 7.54
C PRO A 59 -2.10 11.01 7.98
N ALA A 60 -2.16 10.14 9.00
CA ALA A 60 -1.00 9.40 9.50
C ALA A 60 -0.53 8.30 8.54
N SER A 61 -1.44 7.76 7.73
CA SER A 61 -1.17 6.62 6.84
C SER A 61 0.01 6.84 5.88
N TRP A 62 0.21 8.08 5.41
CA TRP A 62 1.35 8.38 4.53
C TRP A 62 2.69 8.33 5.28
N SER A 63 2.75 8.85 6.50
CA SER A 63 3.97 8.78 7.31
C SER A 63 4.30 7.33 7.68
N ASP A 64 3.29 6.53 8.02
CA ASP A 64 3.48 5.11 8.36
C ASP A 64 3.98 4.32 7.15
N TRP A 65 3.47 4.62 5.95
CA TRP A 65 3.98 4.05 4.71
C TRP A 65 5.47 4.40 4.48
N GLN A 66 5.85 5.68 4.63
CA GLN A 66 7.24 6.10 4.45
C GLN A 66 8.16 5.41 5.45
N ASN A 67 7.73 5.27 6.71
CA ASN A 67 8.47 4.52 7.73
C ASN A 67 8.65 3.04 7.32
N ALA A 68 7.60 2.41 6.78
CA ALA A 68 7.67 1.04 6.28
C ALA A 68 8.66 0.91 5.11
N VAL A 69 8.61 1.84 4.14
CA VAL A 69 9.56 1.88 3.01
C VAL A 69 10.99 2.01 3.52
N SER A 70 11.28 2.96 4.42
CA SER A 70 12.61 3.12 5.03
C SER A 70 13.07 1.84 5.70
N SER A 71 12.21 1.18 6.48
CA SER A 71 12.59 -0.07 7.18
C SER A 71 13.04 -1.19 6.22
N VAL A 72 12.42 -1.29 5.04
CA VAL A 72 12.77 -2.30 4.03
C VAL A 72 14.05 -1.93 3.28
N LEU A 73 14.20 -0.66 2.92
CA LEU A 73 15.37 -0.18 2.20
C LEU A 73 16.63 -0.16 3.09
N ASP A 74 16.51 0.23 4.35
CA ASP A 74 17.61 0.26 5.32
C ASP A 74 18.12 -1.15 5.64
N THR A 75 17.22 -2.15 5.63
CA THR A 75 17.59 -3.57 5.82
C THR A 75 18.42 -4.13 4.65
N THR A 76 18.48 -3.45 3.51
CA THR A 76 19.30 -3.86 2.35
C THR A 76 20.78 -3.46 2.50
N SER A 77 21.18 -2.83 3.62
CA SER A 77 22.55 -2.36 3.88
C SER A 77 23.28 -3.08 5.04
N SER A 78 22.90 -4.30 5.43
CA SER A 78 23.62 -5.10 6.46
C SER A 78 24.00 -6.50 6.00
#